data_AF-A0A4V0XGY6-F1
#
_entry.id   AF-A0A4V0XGY6-F1
#
_cell.length_a   1.000
_cell.length_b   1.000
_cell.length_c   1.000
_cell.angle_alpha   90.00
_cell.angle_beta   90.00
_cell.angle_gamma   90.00
#
_symmetry.space_group_name_H-M   'P 1'
#
loop_
_entity.id
_entity.type
_entity.pdbx_description
1 polymer ?
#
loop_
_entity_poly.entity_id
_entity_poly.type
_entity_poly.pdbx_seq_one_letter_code
_entity_poly.pdbx_strand_id
1 'polypeptide(L)'
;MLAAGRAPLGGPRESALAALMGARLAAGLLGPTPLASDARATRADAARGWLGSIAVPPVAKVAVARLIEATGRDDLASVATAMAKVTEVAAPYLDRAAQAELERFCAALRG
;
A
#
# COMPACT_ATOMS: atom_id res chain seq x y z
N MET A 1 12.93 6.65 -2.32
CA MET A 1 13.16 5.43 -1.51
C MET A 1 14.48 5.37 -0.72
N LEU A 2 15.48 6.22 -1.00
CA LEU A 2 16.85 6.09 -0.44
C LEU A 2 16.98 6.42 1.06
N ALA A 3 15.96 7.04 1.67
CA ALA A 3 15.92 7.34 3.10
C ALA A 3 15.48 6.13 3.96
N ALA A 4 14.42 5.43 3.55
CA ALA A 4 13.90 4.26 4.28
C ALA A 4 14.87 3.06 4.27
N GLY A 5 15.64 2.91 3.19
CA GLY A 5 16.70 1.90 3.07
C GLY A 5 17.83 2.07 4.08
N ARG A 6 17.95 3.22 4.76
CA ARG A 6 18.97 3.49 5.79
C ARG A 6 18.42 3.64 7.20
N ALA A 7 17.10 3.52 7.37
CA ALA A 7 16.48 3.59 8.69
C ALA A 7 16.81 2.33 9.52
N PRO A 8 16.84 2.44 10.87
CA PRO A 8 16.90 1.29 11.76
C PRO A 8 15.81 0.28 11.43
N LEU A 9 16.09 -1.00 11.69
CA LEU A 9 15.05 -2.04 11.66
C LEU A 9 14.03 -1.74 12.77
N GLY A 10 12.75 -1.77 12.41
CA GLY A 10 11.63 -1.43 13.29
C GLY A 10 11.08 -0.01 13.06
N GLY A 11 9.85 0.07 12.56
CA GLY A 11 9.05 1.29 12.44
C GLY A 11 9.13 1.93 11.04
N PRO A 12 10.03 2.91 10.79
CA PRO A 12 10.03 3.68 9.55
C PRO A 12 10.22 2.85 8.27
N ARG A 13 11.15 1.88 8.30
CA ARG A 13 11.45 1.03 7.13
C ARG A 13 10.26 0.12 6.82
N GLU A 14 9.68 -0.49 7.84
CA GLU A 14 8.54 -1.39 7.72
C GLU A 14 7.28 -0.63 7.28
N SER A 15 7.07 0.62 7.73
CA SER A 15 6.00 1.49 7.23
C SER A 15 6.13 1.79 5.73
N ALA A 16 7.33 2.13 5.27
CA ALA A 16 7.58 2.36 3.84
C ALA A 16 7.40 1.07 3.01
N LEU A 17 7.84 -0.08 3.55
CA LEU A 17 7.65 -1.39 2.92
C LEU A 17 6.17 -1.79 2.85
N ALA A 18 5.40 -1.53 3.91
CA ALA A 18 3.97 -1.78 3.95
C ALA A 18 3.20 -0.89 2.96
N ALA A 19 3.59 0.39 2.82
CA ALA A 19 3.05 1.29 1.80
C ALA A 19 3.35 0.79 0.38
N LEU A 20 4.59 0.34 0.12
CA LEU A 20 4.98 -0.24 -1.17
C LEU A 20 4.16 -1.50 -1.48
N MET A 21 4.02 -2.42 -0.52
CA MET A 21 3.27 -3.65 -0.72
C MET A 21 1.80 -3.36 -1.03
N GLY A 22 1.20 -2.42 -0.30
CA GLY A 22 -0.16 -1.95 -0.56
C GLY A 22 -0.33 -1.34 -1.95
N ALA A 23 0.59 -0.47 -2.36
CA ALA A 23 0.59 0.11 -3.71
C ALA A 23 0.73 -0.96 -4.80
N ARG A 24 1.57 -1.98 -4.60
CA ARG A 24 1.75 -3.11 -5.53
C ARG A 24 0.48 -3.94 -5.69
N LEU A 25 -0.30 -4.14 -4.63
CA LEU A 25 -1.60 -4.81 -4.70
C LEU A 25 -2.62 -3.96 -5.47
N ALA A 26 -2.70 -2.67 -5.15
CA ALA A 26 -3.58 -1.73 -5.82
C ALA A 26 -3.26 -1.58 -7.32
N ALA A 27 -1.98 -1.65 -7.69
CA ALA A 27 -1.54 -1.59 -9.08
C ALA A 27 -2.05 -2.79 -9.89
N GLY A 28 -2.38 -3.90 -9.23
CA GLY A 28 -3.00 -5.06 -9.84
C GLY A 28 -4.41 -4.82 -10.39
N LEU A 29 -5.07 -3.71 -10.00
CA LEU A 29 -6.35 -3.27 -10.56
C LEU A 29 -6.17 -2.33 -11.76
N LEU A 30 -4.95 -1.87 -12.02
CA LEU A 30 -4.64 -0.88 -13.06
C LEU A 30 -3.88 -1.53 -14.24
N GLY A 31 -3.84 -0.80 -15.35
CA GLY A 31 -3.05 -1.12 -16.54
C GLY A 31 -3.82 -1.83 -17.66
N PRO A 32 -3.16 -2.11 -18.80
CA PRO A 32 -3.80 -2.73 -19.96
C PRO A 32 -4.18 -4.20 -19.74
N THR A 33 -3.71 -4.81 -18.66
CA THR A 33 -4.05 -6.20 -18.29
C THR A 33 -4.17 -6.31 -16.76
N PRO A 34 -5.31 -5.86 -16.20
CA PRO A 34 -5.59 -6.01 -14.78
C PRO A 34 -5.56 -7.49 -14.37
N LEU A 35 -5.18 -7.76 -13.12
CA LEU A 35 -5.19 -9.11 -12.58
C LEU A 35 -6.62 -9.63 -12.45
N ALA A 36 -6.80 -10.92 -12.68
CA ALA A 36 -8.06 -11.59 -12.39
C ALA A 36 -8.40 -11.52 -10.89
N SER A 37 -9.70 -11.50 -10.57
CA SER A 37 -10.21 -11.28 -9.21
C SER A 37 -9.71 -12.33 -8.20
N ASP A 38 -9.63 -13.60 -8.61
CA ASP A 38 -9.09 -14.72 -7.82
C ASP A 38 -7.59 -14.54 -7.48
N ALA A 39 -6.80 -14.08 -8.44
CA ALA A 39 -5.39 -13.77 -8.25
C ALA A 39 -5.20 -12.57 -7.31
N ARG A 40 -6.09 -11.58 -7.35
CA ARG A 40 -6.07 -10.44 -6.40
C ARG A 40 -6.44 -10.88 -4.99
N ALA A 41 -7.50 -11.68 -4.83
CA ALA A 41 -7.91 -12.22 -3.53
C ALA A 41 -6.78 -13.04 -2.89
N THR A 42 -6.16 -13.95 -3.66
CA THR A 42 -5.02 -14.76 -3.20
C THR A 42 -3.84 -13.89 -2.74
N ARG A 43 -3.54 -12.82 -3.48
CA ARG A 43 -2.47 -11.88 -3.11
C ARG A 43 -2.82 -11.06 -1.87
N ALA A 44 -4.08 -10.66 -1.71
CA ALA A 44 -4.56 -9.95 -0.53
C ALA A 44 -4.46 -10.81 0.74
N ASP A 45 -4.83 -12.10 0.67
CA ASP A 45 -4.72 -13.03 1.79
C ASP A 45 -3.25 -13.26 2.20
N ALA A 46 -2.37 -13.49 1.22
CA ALA A 46 -0.94 -13.62 1.47
C ALA A 46 -0.35 -12.34 2.10
N ALA A 47 -0.76 -11.16 1.61
CA ALA A 47 -0.32 -9.88 2.15
C ALA A 47 -0.83 -9.63 3.58
N ARG A 48 -2.03 -10.12 3.93
CA ARG A 48 -2.56 -10.03 5.29
C ARG A 48 -1.72 -10.84 6.28
N GLY A 49 -1.34 -12.06 5.91
CA GLY A 49 -0.43 -12.89 6.70
C GLY A 49 0.94 -12.23 6.89
N TRP A 50 1.50 -11.69 5.82
CA TRP A 50 2.77 -10.94 5.85
C TRP A 50 2.69 -9.67 6.71
N LEU A 51 1.62 -8.88 6.61
CA LEU A 51 1.44 -7.68 7.45
C LEU A 51 1.33 -8.05 8.94
N GLY A 52 0.81 -9.24 9.23
CA GLY A 52 0.78 -9.82 10.57
C GLY A 52 2.17 -10.07 11.15
N SER A 53 3.15 -10.44 10.32
CA SER A 53 4.50 -10.85 10.74
C SER A 53 5.53 -9.72 10.84
N ILE A 54 5.21 -8.50 10.38
CA ILE A 54 6.12 -7.35 10.43
C ILE A 54 5.76 -6.36 11.56
N ALA A 55 6.79 -5.70 12.09
CA ALA A 55 6.65 -4.67 13.11
C ALA A 55 6.41 -3.30 12.46
N VAL A 56 5.14 -2.93 12.30
CA VAL A 56 4.69 -1.61 11.82
C VAL A 56 3.96 -0.85 12.92
N PRO A 57 4.04 0.50 12.96
CA PRO A 57 3.21 1.31 13.84
C PRO A 57 1.73 0.96 13.70
N PRO A 58 0.94 0.89 14.79
CA PRO A 58 -0.45 0.46 14.75
C PRO A 58 -1.32 1.24 13.74
N VAL A 59 -1.11 2.55 13.64
CA VAL A 59 -1.83 3.40 12.68
C VAL A 59 -1.55 3.01 11.22
N ALA A 60 -0.30 2.70 10.89
CA ALA A 60 0.08 2.23 9.57
C ALA A 60 -0.45 0.83 9.31
N LYS A 61 -0.40 -0.06 10.32
CA LYS A 61 -0.94 -1.42 10.23
C LYS A 61 -2.43 -1.42 9.86
N VAL A 62 -3.23 -0.59 10.53
CA VAL A 62 -4.67 -0.47 10.24
C VAL A 62 -4.92 0.09 8.84
N ALA A 63 -4.20 1.13 8.43
CA ALA A 63 -4.37 1.71 7.10
C ALA A 63 -4.04 0.71 5.98
N VAL A 64 -2.92 0.00 6.11
CA VAL A 64 -2.49 -1.00 5.11
C VAL A 64 -3.42 -2.21 5.10
N ALA A 65 -3.91 -2.67 6.25
CA ALA A 65 -4.88 -3.76 6.30
C ALA A 65 -6.19 -3.43 5.54
N ARG A 66 -6.69 -2.20 5.69
CA ARG A 66 -7.87 -1.70 4.95
C ARG A 66 -7.62 -1.64 3.45
N LEU A 67 -6.43 -1.21 3.02
CA LEU A 67 -6.06 -1.20 1.61
C LEU A 67 -6.01 -2.62 1.04
N ILE A 68 -5.39 -3.56 1.75
CA ILE A 68 -5.34 -4.98 1.35
C ILE A 68 -6.76 -5.52 1.14
N GLU A 69 -7.66 -5.28 2.09
CA GLU A 69 -9.05 -5.69 1.99
C GLU A 69 -9.77 -5.07 0.77
N ALA A 70 -9.60 -3.76 0.55
CA ALA A 70 -10.20 -3.07 -0.59
C ALA A 70 -9.73 -3.66 -1.93
N THR A 71 -8.44 -4.00 -2.07
CA THR A 71 -7.89 -4.58 -3.31
C THR A 71 -8.46 -5.95 -3.65
N GLY A 72 -8.99 -6.68 -2.66
CA GLY A 72 -9.67 -7.97 -2.88
C GLY A 72 -11.12 -7.86 -3.34
N ARG A 73 -11.75 -6.67 -3.23
CA ARG A 73 -13.19 -6.47 -3.49
C ARG A 73 -13.53 -5.80 -4.83
N ASP A 74 -12.53 -5.50 -5.67
CA ASP A 74 -12.68 -4.84 -6.98
C ASP A 74 -13.38 -3.47 -6.96
N ASP A 75 -13.19 -2.70 -5.89
CA ASP A 75 -13.75 -1.35 -5.75
C ASP A 75 -12.61 -0.33 -5.85
N LEU A 76 -12.42 0.23 -7.06
CA LEU A 76 -11.38 1.23 -7.34
C LEU A 76 -11.51 2.48 -6.47
N ALA A 77 -12.73 2.93 -6.17
CA ALA A 77 -12.95 4.12 -5.34
C ALA A 77 -12.52 3.87 -3.88
N SER A 78 -12.87 2.69 -3.34
CA SER A 78 -12.41 2.26 -2.01
C SER A 78 -10.90 2.04 -1.97
N VAL A 79 -10.31 1.47 -3.02
CA VAL A 79 -8.85 1.29 -3.14
C VAL A 79 -8.15 2.65 -3.18
N ALA A 80 -8.64 3.61 -3.97
CA ALA A 80 -8.07 4.96 -4.03
C ALA A 80 -8.13 5.67 -2.67
N THR A 81 -9.25 5.54 -1.96
CA THR A 81 -9.45 6.12 -0.62
C THR A 81 -8.50 5.49 0.39
N ALA A 82 -8.40 4.16 0.41
CA ALA A 82 -7.50 3.46 1.30
C ALA A 82 -6.02 3.73 0.98
N MET A 83 -5.66 3.83 -0.30
CA MET A 83 -4.30 4.16 -0.74
C MET A 83 -3.91 5.59 -0.32
N ALA A 84 -4.83 6.56 -0.45
CA ALA A 84 -4.59 7.91 0.04
C ALA A 84 -4.32 7.93 1.56
N LYS A 85 -5.06 7.12 2.34
CA LYS A 85 -4.81 7.00 3.78
C LYS A 85 -3.45 6.38 4.08
N VAL A 86 -3.03 5.36 3.32
CA VAL A 86 -1.70 4.75 3.44
C VAL A 86 -0.60 5.78 3.14
N THR A 87 -0.75 6.59 2.09
CA THR A 87 0.20 7.66 1.76
C THR A 87 0.30 8.69 2.89
N GLU A 88 -0.83 9.11 3.45
CA GLU A 88 -0.88 10.06 4.58
C GLU A 88 -0.11 9.54 5.80
N VAL A 89 -0.40 8.31 6.25
CA VAL A 89 0.24 7.75 7.46
C VAL A 89 1.70 7.34 7.24
N ALA A 90 2.09 7.08 5.99
CA ALA A 90 3.45 6.75 5.63
C ALA A 90 4.32 7.99 5.34
N ALA A 91 3.71 9.15 5.09
CA ALA A 91 4.41 10.38 4.69
C ALA A 91 5.63 10.73 5.56
N PRO A 92 5.60 10.62 6.91
CA PRO A 92 6.77 10.90 7.75
C PRO A 92 7.99 10.01 7.46
N TYR A 93 7.80 8.87 6.80
CA TYR A 93 8.82 7.86 6.52
C TYR A 93 9.24 7.82 5.04
N LEU A 94 8.65 8.69 4.22
CA LEU A 94 8.87 8.75 2.77
C LEU A 94 9.62 10.03 2.40
N ASP A 95 10.55 9.92 1.44
CA ASP A 95 11.10 11.11 0.81
C ASP A 95 10.07 11.78 -0.11
N ARG A 96 10.27 13.06 -0.41
CA ARG A 96 9.35 13.86 -1.23
C ARG A 96 9.07 13.21 -2.59
N ALA A 97 10.08 12.56 -3.19
CA ALA A 97 9.92 11.87 -4.46
C ALA A 97 8.95 10.69 -4.37
N ALA A 98 9.09 9.85 -3.34
CA ALA A 98 8.18 8.73 -3.08
C ALA A 98 6.76 9.21 -2.72
N GLN A 99 6.63 10.30 -1.94
CA GLN A 99 5.31 10.88 -1.66
C GLN A 99 4.60 11.31 -2.95
N ALA A 100 5.29 12.08 -3.80
CA ALA A 100 4.74 12.54 -5.08
C ALA A 100 4.39 11.37 -6.03
N GLU A 101 5.14 10.26 -5.98
CA GLU A 101 4.83 9.05 -6.73
C GLU A 101 3.53 8.39 -6.26
N LEU A 102 3.35 8.24 -4.94
CA LEU A 102 2.12 7.69 -4.37
C LEU A 102 0.91 8.61 -4.61
N GLU A 103 1.10 9.94 -4.60
CA GLU A 103 0.04 10.91 -4.93
C GLU A 103 -0.42 10.77 -6.39
N ARG A 104 0.53 10.68 -7.34
CA ARG A 104 0.21 10.42 -8.75
C ARG A 104 -0.51 9.08 -8.92
N PHE A 105 -0.08 8.06 -8.17
CA PHE A 105 -0.71 6.75 -8.19
C PHE A 105 -2.14 6.79 -7.63
N CYS A 106 -2.38 7.51 -6.53
CA CYS A 106 -3.72 7.76 -6.00
C CYS A 106 -4.62 8.48 -7.01
N ALA A 107 -4.08 9.45 -7.76
CA ALA A 107 -4.82 10.11 -8.83
C ALA A 107 -5.22 9.12 -9.94
N ALA A 108 -4.29 8.29 -10.40
CA ALA A 108 -4.57 7.28 -11.42
C ALA A 108 -5.64 6.25 -11.00
N LEU A 109 -5.73 5.91 -9.71
CA LEU A 109 -6.77 5.03 -9.17
C LEU A 109 -8.18 5.66 -9.20
N ARG A 110 -8.28 6.99 -9.27
CA ARG A 110 -9.57 7.71 -9.29
C ARG A 110 -10.13 7.94 -10.69
N GLY A 111 -9.32 7.76 -11.73
CA GLY A 111 -9.64 8.14 -13.11
C GLY A 111 -9.19 9.57 -13.39
#